data_AF-A0A965QDF1-F1
#
_entry.id   AF-A0A965QDF1-F1
#
_cell.length_a   1.000
_cell.length_b   1.000
_cell.length_c   1.000
_cell.angle_alpha   90.00
_cell.angle_beta   90.00
_cell.angle_gamma   90.00
#
_symmetry.space_group_name_H-M   'P 1'
#
loop_
_entity.id
_entity.type
_entity.pdbx_description
1 polymer ?
#
loop_
_entity_poly.entity_id
_entity_poly.type
_entity_poly.pdbx_seq_one_letter_code
_entity_poly.pdbx_strand_id
1 'polypeptide(L)' 'FDPGTNIVEVNIGRVRNKLSGAGANVRIETLRGVGYALVDGAAASAGESK' A
#
# COMPACT_ATOMS: atom_id res chain seq x y z
N PHE A 1 -1.61 -21.25 -11.67
CA PHE A 1 -0.80 -20.44 -10.75
C PHE A 1 0.58 -20.39 -11.38
N ASP A 2 0.93 -19.29 -12.05
CA ASP A 2 2.27 -19.16 -12.64
C ASP A 2 3.22 -18.57 -11.59
N PRO A 3 4.18 -19.35 -11.05
CA PRO A 3 5.09 -18.88 -10.01
C PRO A 3 6.01 -17.73 -10.49
N GLY A 4 6.03 -17.42 -11.79
CA GLY A 4 6.73 -16.26 -12.36
C GLY A 4 5.92 -14.96 -12.34
N THR A 5 4.62 -15.00 -12.07
CA THR A 5 3.81 -13.77 -12.01
C THR A 5 3.78 -13.29 -10.57
N ASN A 6 4.34 -12.12 -10.30
CA ASN A 6 4.17 -11.46 -9.01
C ASN A 6 2.75 -10.89 -8.86
N ILE A 7 1.77 -11.80 -8.76
CA ILE A 7 0.33 -11.49 -8.69
C ILE A 7 0.03 -10.60 -7.49
N VAL A 8 0.79 -10.77 -6.40
CA VAL A 8 0.67 -9.94 -5.21
C VAL A 8 1.02 -8.48 -5.53
N GLU A 9 2.17 -8.21 -6.15
CA GLU A 9 2.54 -6.84 -6.54
C GLU A 9 1.54 -6.20 -7.50
N VAL A 10 1.06 -6.97 -8.49
CA VAL A 10 0.07 -6.49 -9.45
C VAL A 10 -1.23 -6.09 -8.73
N ASN A 11 -1.70 -6.94 -7.81
CA ASN A 11 -2.93 -6.65 -7.08
C ASN A 11 -2.77 -5.51 -6.09
N ILE A 12 -1.62 -5.38 -5.43
CA ILE A 12 -1.31 -4.23 -4.57
C ILE A 12 -1.33 -2.92 -5.37
N GLY A 13 -0.74 -2.89 -6.57
CA GLY A 13 -0.80 -1.74 -7.47
C GLY A 13 -2.25 -1.37 -7.85
N ARG A 14 -3.08 -2.38 -8.17
CA ARG A 14 -4.51 -2.17 -8.48
C ARG A 14 -5.28 -1.62 -7.28
N VAL A 15 -5.03 -2.13 -6.07
CA VAL A 15 -5.70 -1.64 -4.86
C VAL A 15 -5.30 -0.19 -4.58
N ARG A 16 -4.01 0.18 -4.70
CA ARG A 16 -3.56 1.57 -4.54
C ARG A 16 -4.27 2.53 -5.50
N ASN A 17 -4.42 2.15 -6.76
CA ASN A 17 -5.16 2.95 -7.74
C ASN A 17 -6.64 3.11 -7.37
N LYS A 18 -7.30 2.05 -6.89
CA LYS A 18 -8.69 2.11 -6.44
C LYS A 18 -8.87 2.99 -5.20
N LEU A 19 -7.97 2.88 -4.23
CA LEU A 19 -7.99 3.71 -3.01
C LEU A 19 -7.79 5.18 -3.35
N SER A 20 -6.81 5.49 -4.22
CA SER A 20 -6.59 6.85 -4.70
C SER A 20 -7.79 7.40 -5.46
N GLY A 21 -8.40 6.59 -6.34
CA GLY A 21 -9.59 7.01 -7.10
C GLY A 21 -10.85 7.19 -6.24
N ALA A 22 -10.95 6.49 -5.11
CA ALA A 22 -12.03 6.63 -4.14
C ALA A 22 -11.83 7.82 -3.18
N GLY A 23 -10.71 8.55 -3.27
CA GLY A 23 -10.36 9.60 -2.31
C GLY A 23 -10.14 9.04 -0.89
N ALA A 24 -9.83 7.75 -0.78
CA ALA A 24 -9.61 7.11 0.51
C ALA A 24 -8.34 7.67 1.14
N ASN A 25 -8.43 8.05 2.42
CA ASN A 25 -7.29 8.57 3.14
C ASN A 25 -6.35 7.46 3.64
N VAL A 26 -6.40 6.24 3.09
CA VAL A 26 -5.58 5.10 3.53
C VAL A 26 -4.48 4.83 2.51
N ARG A 27 -3.28 4.51 2.99
CA ARG A 27 -2.10 4.20 2.16
C ARG A 27 -1.66 2.76 2.38
N ILE A 28 -1.05 2.20 1.35
CA ILE A 28 -0.38 0.90 1.41
C ILE A 28 1.12 1.12 1.35
N GLU A 29 1.83 0.67 2.37
CA GLU A 29 3.29 0.71 2.46
C GLU A 29 3.89 -0.68 2.28
N THR A 30 5.07 -0.74 1.65
CA THR A 30 5.82 -1.97 1.47
C THR A 30 6.86 -2.08 2.58
N LEU A 31 6.72 -3.09 3.43
CA LEU A 31 7.68 -3.46 4.46
C LEU A 31 8.62 -4.54 3.89
N ARG A 32 9.88 -4.15 3.59
CA ARG A 32 10.86 -5.07 3.01
C ARG A 32 11.07 -6.30 3.91
N GLY A 33 10.95 -7.49 3.32
CA GLY A 33 11.11 -8.76 4.04
C GLY A 33 9.90 -9.16 4.91
N VAL A 34 8.83 -8.37 4.94
CA VAL A 34 7.62 -8.63 5.76
C VAL A 34 6.37 -8.69 4.90
N GLY A 35 6.15 -7.71 4.02
CA GLY A 35 4.96 -7.65 3.17
C GLY A 35 4.43 -6.23 3.01
N TYR A 36 3.12 -6.04 3.18
CA TYR A 36 2.45 -4.75 3.02
C TYR A 36 1.64 -4.39 4.26
N ALA A 37 1.66 -3.11 4.63
CA ALA A 37 0.88 -2.56 5.73
C ALA A 37 -0.11 -1.51 5.23
N LEU A 38 -1.28 -1.45 5.88
CA LEU A 38 -2.25 -0.38 5.70
C LEU A 38 -1.99 0.68 6.76
N VAL A 39 -1.82 1.91 6.33
CA VAL A 39 -1.59 3.07 7.19
C VAL A 39 -2.67 4.11 6.93
N ASP A 40 -3.24 4.63 8.02
CA ASP A 40 -4.13 5.78 7.92
C ASP A 40 -3.30 7.01 7.52
N GLY A 41 -3.69 7.63 6.41
CA GLY A 41 -3.10 8.85 5.87
C GLY A 41 -3.35 10.07 6.74
N ALA A 42 -4.25 9.98 7.73
CA ALA A 42 -4.34 10.95 8.82
C ALA A 42 -3.16 10.84 9.82
N ALA A 43 -2.57 9.65 9.99
CA ALA A 43 -1.46 9.43 10.92
C ALA A 43 -0.08 9.67 10.27
N ALA A 44 0.05 9.46 8.96
CA ALA A 44 1.32 9.61 8.25
C ALA A 44 1.80 11.07 8.08
N SER A 45 0.95 12.07 8.32
CA SER A 45 1.36 13.48 8.39
C SER A 45 1.89 13.90 9.77
N ALA A 46 1.86 13.01 10.77
CA ALA A 46 2.32 13.26 12.14
C ALA A 46 3.68 12.61 12.48
N GLY A 47 4.39 12.06 11.49
CA GLY A 47 5.48 11.09 11.74
C GLY A 47 6.83 11.37 11.09
N GLU A 48 7.14 12.58 10.62
CA GLU A 48 8.52 12.95 10.26
C GLU A 48 8.88 14.29 10.92
N SER A 49 9.12 14.22 12.22
CA SER A 49 9.88 15.19 13.00
C SER A 49 10.44 14.46 14.21
N LYS A 50 11.58 13.79 14.01
CA LYS A 50 12.62 13.69 15.04
C LYS A 50 13.98 13.46 14.41
#